data_AF-A0A3M1BR04-F1
#
_entry.id   AF-A0A3M1BR04-F1
#
_cell.length_a   1.000
_cell.length_b   1.000
_cell.length_c   1.000
_cell.angle_alpha   90.00
_cell.angle_beta   90.00
_cell.angle_gamma   90.00
#
_symmetry.space_group_name_H-M   'P 1'
#
loop_
_entity.id
_entity.type
_entity.pdbx_description
1 polymer ?
#
loop_
_entity_poly.entity_id
_entity_poly.type
_entity_poly.pdbx_seq_one_letter_code
_entity_poly.pdbx_strand_id
1 'polypeptide(L)' 'VRAVADERSKEDYEYGKAAVVHFLKVRLTDEQVEDFKKEQVRVEINHPNYRAMTLIPEEVKQELIKDLTSD' A
#
# COMPACT_ATOMS: atom_id res chain seq x y z
N VAL A 1 1.64 1.97 8.05
CA VAL A 1 2.03 2.98 7.04
C VAL A 1 0.83 3.29 6.15
N ARG A 2 0.59 4.56 5.77
CA ARG A 2 -0.51 4.91 4.84
C ARG A 2 0.02 4.96 3.41
N ALA A 3 -0.72 4.37 2.48
CA ALA A 3 -0.43 4.52 1.06
C ALA A 3 -0.73 5.95 0.61
N VAL A 4 0.10 6.46 -0.30
CA VAL A 4 -0.09 7.76 -0.94
C VAL A 4 -0.51 7.50 -2.38
N ALA A 5 -1.66 8.05 -2.78
CA ALA A 5 -2.10 8.00 -4.17
C ALA A 5 -1.20 8.88 -5.06
N ASP A 6 -1.09 8.52 -6.33
CA ASP A 6 -0.33 9.29 -7.30
C ASP A 6 -0.91 10.70 -7.57
N GLU A 7 -0.10 11.57 -8.16
CA GLU A 7 -0.48 12.96 -8.44
C GLU A 7 -1.70 13.06 -9.37
N ARG A 8 -1.84 12.12 -10.31
CA ARG A 8 -2.99 12.02 -11.21
C ARG A 8 -4.30 11.77 -10.47
N SER A 9 -4.29 10.85 -9.51
CA SER A 9 -5.45 10.60 -8.64
C SER A 9 -5.82 11.85 -7.84
N LYS A 10 -4.81 12.62 -7.39
CA LYS A 10 -5.03 13.85 -6.63
C LYS A 10 -5.75 14.91 -7.47
N GLU A 11 -5.35 15.08 -8.73
CA GLU A 11 -6.04 15.97 -9.67
C GLU A 11 -7.48 15.51 -9.94
N ASP A 12 -7.72 14.22 -10.17
CA ASP A 12 -9.07 13.70 -10.41
C ASP A 12 -10.01 13.96 -9.21
N TYR A 13 -9.52 13.85 -7.97
CA TYR A 13 -10.27 14.22 -6.78
C TYR A 13 -10.59 15.73 -6.72
N GLU A 14 -9.65 16.60 -7.09
CA GLU A 14 -9.86 18.05 -7.13
C GLU A 14 -10.93 18.46 -8.15
N TYR A 15 -11.05 17.73 -9.27
CA TYR A 15 -12.09 17.95 -10.28
C TYR A 15 -13.39 17.15 -10.01
N GLY A 16 -13.52 16.50 -8.86
CA GLY A 16 -14.72 15.74 -8.48
C GLY A 16 -14.97 14.49 -9.32
N LYS A 17 -13.93 13.97 -9.98
CA LYS A 17 -14.00 12.73 -10.75
C LYS A 17 -13.53 11.56 -9.89
N ALA A 18 -14.42 10.61 -9.67
CA ALA A 18 -14.02 9.32 -9.09
C ALA A 18 -13.28 8.53 -10.18
N ALA A 19 -11.97 8.36 -10.03
CA ALA A 19 -11.23 7.40 -10.82
C ALA A 19 -11.58 5.98 -10.35
N VAL A 20 -11.79 5.07 -11.30
CA VAL A 20 -12.06 3.65 -10.99
C VAL A 20 -10.77 2.91 -10.62
N VAL A 21 -9.62 3.44 -11.04
CA VAL A 21 -8.28 2.87 -10.82
C VAL A 21 -7.39 3.92 -10.20
N HIS A 22 -6.65 3.52 -9.16
CA HIS A 22 -5.68 4.37 -8.47
C HIS A 22 -4.33 3.66 -8.40
N PHE A 23 -3.25 4.42 -8.57
CA PHE A 23 -1.90 3.95 -8.30
C PHE A 23 -1.49 4.40 -6.90
N LEU A 24 -1.03 3.44 -6.09
CA LEU A 24 -0.64 3.67 -4.71
C LEU A 24 0.86 3.44 -4.54
N LYS A 25 1.53 4.37 -3.85
CA LYS A 25 2.91 4.18 -3.40
C LYS A 25 2.94 4.06 -1.88
N VAL A 26 3.52 2.98 -1.39
CA VAL A 26 3.83 2.77 0.02
C VAL A 26 5.32 2.99 0.20
N ARG A 27 5.70 3.97 1.00
CA ARG A 27 7.11 4.24 1.32
C ARG A 27 7.40 3.68 2.71
N LEU A 28 8.38 2.80 2.80
CA LEU A 28 8.86 2.23 4.05
C LEU A 28 10.23 2.83 4.35
N THR A 29 10.53 3.06 5.63
CA THR A 29 11.90 3.33 6.09
C THR A 29 12.70 2.02 6.15
N ASP A 30 14.03 2.09 6.23
CA ASP A 30 14.89 0.90 6.33
C ASP A 30 14.51 0.01 7.52
N GLU A 31 14.22 0.62 8.67
CA GLU A 31 13.71 -0.09 9.86
C GLU A 31 12.39 -0.81 9.56
N GLN A 32 11.46 -0.14 8.88
CA GLN A 32 10.17 -0.74 8.50
C GLN A 32 10.32 -1.84 7.44
N VAL A 33 11.34 -1.77 6.57
CA VAL A 33 11.66 -2.84 5.63
C VAL A 33 12.15 -4.08 6.38
N GLU A 34 13.00 -3.89 7.40
CA GLU A 34 13.45 -5.00 8.24
C GLU A 34 12.32 -5.63 9.05
N ASP A 35 11.43 -4.80 9.60
CA ASP A 35 10.22 -5.29 10.26
C ASP A 35 9.30 -6.01 9.28
N PHE A 36 9.11 -5.47 8.07
CA PHE A 36 8.29 -6.09 7.03
C PHE A 36 8.78 -7.50 6.71
N LYS A 37 10.09 -7.74 6.67
CA LYS A 37 10.66 -9.08 6.42
C LYS A 37 10.33 -10.07 7.54
N LYS A 38 10.37 -9.64 8.80
CA LYS A 38 10.26 -10.51 9.98
C LYS A 38 8.82 -10.75 10.42
N GLU A 39 8.00 -9.72 10.36
CA GLU A 39 6.66 -9.70 10.97
C GLU A 39 5.56 -10.08 9.98
N GLN A 40 4.39 -10.48 10.50
CA GLN A 40 3.21 -10.71 9.67
C GLN A 40 2.60 -9.37 9.25
N VAL A 41 2.35 -9.20 7.95
CA VAL A 41 1.87 -7.93 7.39
C VAL A 41 0.37 -7.99 7.13
N ARG A 42 -0.34 -6.92 7.50
CA ARG A 42 -1.76 -6.71 7.22
C ARG A 42 -1.95 -5.54 6.26
N VAL A 43 -2.88 -5.69 5.32
CA VAL A 43 -3.43 -4.59 4.53
C VAL A 43 -4.81 -4.24 5.08
N GLU A 44 -5.08 -2.95 5.24
CA GLU A 44 -6.35 -2.44 5.74
C GLU A 44 -6.84 -1.28 4.89
N ILE A 45 -8.14 -1.31 4.57
CA ILE A 45 -8.89 -0.16 4.09
C ILE A 45 -9.77 0.31 5.25
N ASN A 46 -9.51 1.53 5.73
CA ASN A 46 -10.25 2.14 6.83
C ASN A 46 -11.01 3.38 6.33
N HIS A 47 -12.03 3.16 5.51
CA HIS A 47 -12.91 4.22 5.02
C HIS A 47 -14.26 4.17 5.76
N PRO A 48 -14.93 5.30 6.08
CA PRO A 48 -16.20 5.29 6.81
C PRO A 48 -17.29 4.41 6.17
N ASN A 49 -17.31 4.37 4.84
CA ASN A 49 -18.30 3.61 4.07
C ASN A 49 -17.79 2.24 3.59
N TYR A 50 -16.52 1.89 3.84
CA TYR A 50 -15.95 0.61 3.44
C TYR A 50 -14.76 0.24 4.32
N ARG A 51 -14.89 -0.89 5.03
CA ARG A 51 -13.85 -1.41 5.92
C ARG A 51 -13.49 -2.82 5.52
N ALA A 52 -12.21 -3.05 5.26
CA ALA A 52 -11.70 -4.36 4.92
C ALA A 52 -10.30 -4.53 5.51
N MET A 53 -9.97 -5.74 5.93
CA MET A 53 -8.61 -6.09 6.30
C MET A 53 -8.30 -7.52 5.89
N THR A 54 -7.03 -7.76 5.55
CA THR A 54 -6.52 -9.09 5.32
C THR A 54 -5.04 -9.16 5.65
N LEU A 55 -4.59 -10.35 6.05
CA LEU A 55 -3.18 -10.65 6.13
C LEU A 55 -2.64 -10.84 4.71
N ILE A 56 -1.41 -10.41 4.47
CA ILE A 56 -0.69 -10.73 3.23
C ILE A 56 -0.25 -12.20 3.34
N PRO A 57 -0.63 -13.07 2.39
CA PRO A 57 -0.12 -14.44 2.35
C PRO A 57 1.41 -14.45 2.23
N GLU A 58 2.04 -15.46 2.82
CA GLU A 58 3.50 -15.51 2.91
C GLU A 58 4.16 -15.53 1.52
N GLU A 59 3.57 -16.24 0.56
CA GLU A 59 4.04 -16.28 -0.82
C GLU A 59 4.04 -14.90 -1.50
N VAL A 60 3.02 -14.08 -1.23
CA VAL A 60 2.93 -12.71 -1.77
C VAL A 60 3.92 -11.80 -1.05
N LYS A 61 4.07 -11.97 0.27
CA LYS A 61 5.03 -11.20 1.07
C LYS A 61 6.46 -11.44 0.58
N GLN A 62 6.82 -12.67 0.23
CA GLN A 62 8.15 -12.99 -0.29
C GLN A 62 8.43 -12.31 -1.65
N GLU A 63 7.44 -12.22 -2.54
CA GLU A 63 7.60 -11.47 -3.79
C GLU A 63 7.76 -9.97 -3.53
N LEU A 64 6.95 -9.38 -2.64
CA LEU A 64 7.05 -7.96 -2.28
C LEU A 64 8.38 -7.60 -1.61
N ILE A 65 9.00 -8.52 -0.86
CA ILE A 65 10.32 -8.28 -0.27
C ILE A 65 11.37 -8.05 -1.36
N LYS A 66 11.27 -8.74 -2.51
CA LYS A 66 12.21 -8.56 -3.62
C LYS A 66 12.18 -7.13 -4.16
N ASP A 67 10.98 -6.54 -4.28
CA ASP A 67 10.81 -5.15 -4.73
C ASP A 67 11.43 -4.13 -3.77
N LEU A 68 11.54 -4.48 -2.47
CA LEU A 68 12.15 -3.61 -1.45
C LEU A 68 13.69 -3.73 -1.40
N THR A 69 14.24 -4.78 -1.99
CA THR A 69 15.69 -5.08 -1.95
C THR A 69 16.37 -5.06 -3.32
N SER A 70 15.60 -4.80 -4.38
CA SER A 70 16.15 -4.67 -5.72
C SER A 70 16.67 -3.24 -5.88
N ASP A 71 17.99 -3.11 -6.05
CA ASP A 71 18.69 -1.86 -6.41
C ASP A 71 18.31 -1.38 -7.83
#